data_AF-A0A7Y6C1T1-F1
#
_entry.id   AF-A0A7Y6C1T1-F1
#
_cell.length_a   1.000
_cell.length_b   1.000
_cell.length_c   1.000
_cell.angle_alpha   90.00
_cell.angle_beta   90.00
_cell.angle_gamma   90.00
#
_symmetry.space_group_name_H-M   'P 1'
#
loop_
_entity.id
_entity.type
_entity.pdbx_description
1 polymer ?
#
loop_
_entity_poly.entity_id
_entity_poly.type
_entity_poly.pdbx_seq_one_letter_code
_entity_poly.pdbx_strand_id
1 'polypeptide(L)'
;MAEFEFLPTPKPNHKRFKPTQKQHTSISNKVDKEAYRRASEAGYVCCERCGCSRPKHWFERCHMINASQYGTGKAPWNIVILCGPKTATGTCHNWADETAEGRAWKVDKQAELFIYYTVGEGQEHWK
;
A
#
# COMPACT_ATOMS: atom_id res chain seq x y z
N MET A 1 18.94 -29.41 39.24
CA MET A 1 18.71 -28.41 38.18
C MET A 1 19.45 -28.88 36.94
N ALA A 2 18.83 -28.89 35.76
CA ALA A 2 19.51 -29.34 34.55
C ALA A 2 20.41 -28.22 34.02
N GLU A 3 21.70 -28.53 33.81
CA GLU A 3 22.66 -27.65 33.16
C GLU A 3 22.52 -27.81 31.64
N PHE A 4 22.24 -26.71 30.92
CA PHE A 4 22.19 -26.71 29.47
C PHE A 4 23.55 -26.29 28.92
N GLU A 5 24.20 -27.19 28.18
CA GLU A 5 25.47 -26.92 27.49
C GLU A 5 25.25 -26.00 26.28
N PHE A 6 26.16 -25.03 26.08
CA PHE A 6 26.10 -24.12 24.94
C PHE A 6 26.72 -24.77 23.69
N LEU A 7 25.87 -25.17 22.73
CA LEU A 7 26.26 -25.79 21.47
C LEU A 7 26.02 -24.82 20.27
N PRO A 8 26.95 -23.91 19.93
CA PRO A 8 26.75 -22.94 18.87
C PRO A 8 26.73 -23.62 17.49
N THR A 9 25.71 -23.33 16.69
CA THR A 9 25.63 -23.76 15.28
C THR A 9 26.22 -22.68 14.37
N PRO A 10 27.00 -23.02 13.33
CA PRO A 10 27.52 -22.05 12.38
C PRO A 10 26.38 -21.30 11.68
N LYS A 11 26.54 -19.99 11.51
CA LYS A 11 25.56 -19.15 10.82
C LYS A 11 25.42 -19.63 9.36
N PRO A 12 24.19 -19.78 8.83
CA PRO A 12 24.01 -20.15 7.44
C PRO A 12 24.66 -19.17 6.46
N ASN A 13 25.32 -19.69 5.42
CA ASN A 13 25.98 -18.91 4.35
C ASN A 13 25.04 -18.48 3.21
N HIS A 14 23.75 -18.80 3.30
CA HIS A 14 22.76 -18.45 2.28
C HIS A 14 21.80 -17.37 2.79
N LYS A 15 21.25 -16.59 1.85
CA LYS A 15 20.18 -15.63 2.16
C LYS A 15 18.89 -16.38 2.45
N ARG A 16 18.00 -15.73 3.22
CA ARG A 16 16.65 -16.22 3.49
C ARG A 16 15.94 -16.58 2.17
N PHE A 17 15.45 -17.83 2.08
CA PHE A 17 14.72 -18.30 0.90
C PHE A 17 13.34 -17.65 0.76
N LYS A 18 12.61 -17.48 1.87
CA LYS A 18 11.28 -16.88 1.89
C LYS A 18 11.38 -15.36 1.99
N PRO A 19 10.60 -14.58 1.21
CA PRO A 19 10.64 -13.14 1.33
C PRO A 19 10.21 -12.68 2.72
N THR A 20 10.81 -11.58 3.17
CA THR A 20 10.41 -10.89 4.41
C THR A 20 9.08 -10.15 4.19
N GLN A 21 8.37 -9.81 5.28
CA GLN A 21 7.17 -8.98 5.21
C GLN A 21 7.46 -7.66 4.45
N LYS A 22 8.59 -7.01 4.75
CA LYS A 22 9.03 -5.80 4.04
C LYS A 22 9.12 -6.00 2.53
N GLN A 23 9.62 -7.14 2.07
CA GLN A 23 9.70 -7.45 0.63
C GLN A 23 8.34 -7.79 0.02
N HIS A 24 7.41 -8.37 0.79
CA HIS A 24 6.04 -8.65 0.34
C HIS A 24 5.22 -7.36 0.17
N THR A 25 5.34 -6.44 1.11
CA THR A 25 4.51 -5.23 1.20
C THR A 25 5.13 -4.05 0.45
N SER A 26 6.41 -4.13 0.09
CA SER A 26 7.09 -3.09 -0.69
C SER A 26 6.35 -2.83 -1.99
N ILE A 27 6.00 -1.57 -2.23
CA ILE A 27 5.35 -1.12 -3.44
C ILE A 27 6.34 -1.27 -4.59
N SER A 28 5.97 -2.05 -5.60
CA SER A 28 6.78 -2.21 -6.81
C SER A 28 6.71 -0.95 -7.67
N ASN A 29 7.79 -0.62 -8.40
CA ASN A 29 7.81 0.52 -9.31
C ASN A 29 6.68 0.49 -10.36
N LYS A 30 6.23 -0.72 -10.77
CA LYS A 30 5.11 -0.89 -11.69
C LYS A 30 3.79 -0.41 -11.07
N VAL A 31 3.50 -0.86 -9.84
CA VAL A 31 2.31 -0.43 -9.08
C VAL A 31 2.37 1.06 -8.76
N ASP A 32 3.54 1.58 -8.37
CA ASP A 32 3.72 3.00 -8.04
C ASP A 32 3.38 3.89 -9.24
N LYS A 33 3.93 3.58 -10.42
CA LYS A 33 3.62 4.29 -11.67
C LYS A 33 2.14 4.21 -12.02
N GLU A 34 1.52 3.05 -11.86
CA GLU A 34 0.09 2.86 -12.16
C GLU A 34 -0.81 3.65 -11.20
N ALA A 35 -0.50 3.64 -9.90
CA ALA A 35 -1.25 4.43 -8.93
C ALA A 35 -1.16 5.93 -9.23
N TYR A 36 0.03 6.43 -9.61
CA TYR A 36 0.19 7.83 -10.03
C TYR A 36 -0.48 8.13 -11.36
N ARG A 37 -0.46 7.21 -12.34
CA ARG A 37 -1.19 7.35 -13.61
C ARG A 37 -2.68 7.54 -13.34
N ARG A 38 -3.29 6.63 -12.59
CA ARG A 38 -4.71 6.66 -12.22
C ARG A 38 -5.05 7.93 -11.44
N ALA A 39 -4.24 8.29 -10.45
CA ALA A 39 -4.41 9.52 -9.69
C ALA A 39 -4.23 10.80 -10.51
N SER A 40 -3.69 10.71 -11.74
CA SER A 40 -3.41 11.86 -12.60
C SER A 40 -4.28 11.94 -13.86
N GLU A 41 -5.41 11.21 -13.92
CA GLU A 41 -6.30 11.22 -15.09
C GLU A 41 -6.85 12.61 -15.43
N ALA A 42 -6.92 13.52 -14.46
CA ALA A 42 -7.28 14.92 -14.66
C ALA A 42 -6.15 15.79 -15.27
N GLY A 43 -4.99 15.20 -15.60
CA GLY A 43 -3.79 15.88 -16.09
C GLY A 43 -2.80 16.31 -15.00
N TYR A 44 -3.15 16.13 -13.73
CA TYR A 44 -2.31 16.35 -12.55
C TYR A 44 -2.72 15.41 -11.42
N VAL A 45 -1.80 15.13 -10.48
CA VAL A 45 -2.04 14.21 -9.37
C VAL A 45 -3.14 14.76 -8.44
N CYS A 46 -4.14 13.92 -8.17
CA CYS A 46 -5.23 14.19 -7.25
C CYS A 46 -5.29 13.15 -6.13
N CYS A 47 -5.77 13.57 -4.96
CA CYS A 47 -6.11 12.64 -3.89
C CYS A 47 -7.30 11.77 -4.32
N GLU A 48 -7.14 10.45 -4.27
CA GLU A 48 -8.18 9.49 -4.70
C GLU A 48 -9.39 9.42 -3.76
N ARG A 49 -9.32 10.10 -2.59
CA ARG A 49 -10.45 10.26 -1.67
C ARG A 49 -11.16 11.61 -1.83
N CYS A 50 -10.43 12.71 -1.70
CA CYS A 50 -11.03 14.05 -1.63
C CYS A 50 -10.88 14.89 -2.91
N GLY A 51 -10.17 14.38 -3.92
CA GLY A 51 -9.95 15.08 -5.19
C GLY A 51 -8.98 16.25 -5.14
N CYS A 52 -8.37 16.56 -3.99
CA CYS A 52 -7.47 17.71 -3.92
C CYS A 52 -6.21 17.49 -4.76
N SER A 53 -5.79 18.49 -5.52
CA SER A 53 -4.57 18.49 -6.32
C SER A 53 -3.37 19.17 -5.66
N ARG A 54 -3.65 19.99 -4.64
CA ARG A 54 -2.64 20.73 -3.87
C ARG A 54 -2.74 20.34 -2.39
N PRO A 55 -2.09 19.25 -1.96
CA PRO A 55 -2.13 18.84 -0.57
C PRO A 55 -1.40 19.88 0.30
N LYS A 56 -1.85 20.06 1.54
CA LYS A 56 -1.14 20.90 2.53
C LYS A 56 0.31 20.45 2.78
N HIS A 57 0.56 19.15 2.63
CA HIS A 57 1.85 18.51 2.82
C HIS A 57 2.34 17.97 1.47
N TRP A 58 2.18 16.66 1.23
CA TRP A 58 2.50 15.97 -0.02
C TRP A 58 1.49 14.86 -0.25
N PHE A 59 1.59 14.17 -1.39
CA PHE A 59 0.85 12.94 -1.63
C PHE A 59 1.62 11.72 -1.12
N GLU A 60 0.92 10.78 -0.50
CA GLU A 60 1.49 9.51 -0.06
C GLU A 60 0.77 8.32 -0.69
N ARG A 61 1.51 7.22 -0.82
CA ARG A 61 0.96 5.92 -1.17
C ARG A 61 0.42 5.27 0.10
N CYS A 62 -0.87 4.98 0.10
CA CYS A 62 -1.55 4.29 1.19
C CYS A 62 -1.92 2.88 0.73
N HIS A 63 -1.61 1.88 1.56
CA HIS A 63 -2.06 0.52 1.32
C HIS A 63 -3.50 0.32 1.81
N MET A 64 -4.37 -0.30 1.01
CA MET A 64 -5.75 -0.63 1.43
C MET A 64 -5.79 -1.70 2.51
N ILE A 65 -5.14 -2.85 2.28
CA ILE A 65 -4.77 -3.78 3.33
C ILE A 65 -3.42 -3.34 3.85
N ASN A 66 -3.32 -3.07 5.15
CA ASN A 66 -2.10 -2.52 5.73
C ASN A 66 -0.89 -3.46 5.53
N ALA A 67 0.31 -2.87 5.42
CA ALA A 67 1.55 -3.63 5.33
C ALA A 67 1.75 -4.57 6.55
N SER A 68 1.33 -4.15 7.75
CA SER A 68 1.35 -4.99 8.95
C SER A 68 0.47 -6.24 8.83
N GLN A 69 -0.56 -6.19 7.99
CA GLN A 69 -1.49 -7.28 7.69
C GLN A 69 -1.14 -8.00 6.38
N TYR A 70 0.11 -7.89 5.91
CA TYR A 70 0.60 -8.51 4.67
C TYR A 70 -0.08 -8.02 3.39
N GLY A 71 -0.65 -6.81 3.39
CA GLY A 71 -1.14 -6.18 2.16
C GLY A 71 -0.03 -6.02 1.13
N THR A 72 -0.24 -6.61 -0.05
CA THR A 72 0.77 -6.66 -1.11
C THR A 72 1.05 -5.28 -1.70
N GLY A 73 2.32 -4.97 -1.97
CA GLY A 73 2.72 -3.80 -2.76
C GLY A 73 2.81 -4.09 -4.27
N LYS A 74 2.38 -5.28 -4.70
CA LYS A 74 2.47 -5.77 -6.09
C LYS A 74 1.14 -5.75 -6.83
N ALA A 75 0.08 -5.30 -6.18
CA ALA A 75 -1.26 -5.17 -6.77
C ALA A 75 -1.71 -3.71 -6.77
N PRO A 76 -2.11 -3.13 -7.91
CA PRO A 76 -2.53 -1.74 -8.00
C PRO A 76 -3.86 -1.47 -7.29
N TRP A 77 -4.70 -2.50 -7.11
CA TRP A 77 -5.93 -2.41 -6.32
C TRP A 77 -5.68 -2.32 -4.81
N ASN A 78 -4.45 -2.54 -4.34
CA ASN A 78 -4.10 -2.39 -2.93
C ASN A 78 -3.43 -1.05 -2.60
N ILE A 79 -3.17 -0.19 -3.59
CA ILE A 79 -2.42 1.07 -3.39
C ILE A 79 -3.22 2.24 -3.93
N VAL A 80 -3.36 3.30 -3.12
CA VAL A 80 -3.95 4.59 -3.53
C VAL A 80 -3.08 5.77 -3.16
N ILE A 81 -3.26 6.87 -3.89
CA ILE A 81 -2.63 8.16 -3.64
C ILE A 81 -3.55 9.03 -2.79
N LEU A 82 -3.10 9.36 -1.57
CA LEU A 82 -3.85 10.19 -0.62
C LEU A 82 -3.08 11.44 -0.26
N CYS A 83 -3.80 12.52 0.07
CA CYS A 83 -3.19 13.76 0.54
C CYS A 83 -2.78 13.67 2.01
N GLY A 84 -1.59 14.19 2.28
CA GLY A 84 -0.97 14.34 3.59
C GLY A 84 -0.45 13.03 4.19
N PRO A 85 0.48 13.12 5.16
CA PRO A 85 1.06 11.93 5.77
C PRO A 85 0.16 11.32 6.83
N LYS A 86 0.27 10.00 7.02
CA LYS A 86 -0.48 9.29 8.07
C LYS A 86 -0.25 9.85 9.49
N THR A 87 0.89 10.49 9.72
CA THR A 87 1.28 11.09 11.01
C THR A 87 0.67 12.46 11.26
N ALA A 88 0.07 13.10 10.25
CA ALA A 88 -0.59 14.39 10.40
C ALA A 88 -2.10 14.21 10.49
N THR A 89 -2.67 14.54 11.65
CA THR A 89 -4.10 14.47 11.93
C THR A 89 -4.92 15.28 10.94
N GLY A 90 -6.03 14.71 10.47
CA GLY A 90 -6.96 15.39 9.55
C GLY A 90 -6.58 15.29 8.07
N THR A 91 -5.47 14.64 7.74
CA THR A 91 -5.15 14.30 6.34
C THR A 91 -5.95 13.09 5.86
N CYS A 92 -6.09 12.90 4.54
CA CYS A 92 -6.82 11.74 4.03
C CYS A 92 -6.12 10.42 4.36
N HIS A 93 -4.78 10.40 4.34
CA HIS A 93 -4.02 9.21 4.73
C HIS A 93 -4.23 8.88 6.22
N ASN A 94 -4.12 9.88 7.11
CA ASN A 94 -4.38 9.68 8.53
C ASN A 94 -5.82 9.20 8.80
N TRP A 95 -6.82 9.85 8.18
CA TRP A 95 -8.22 9.44 8.31
C TRP A 95 -8.44 7.98 7.87
N ALA A 96 -7.83 7.58 6.76
CA ALA A 96 -7.99 6.24 6.19
C ALA A 96 -7.47 5.14 7.15
N ASP A 97 -6.38 5.39 7.86
CA ASP A 97 -5.77 4.41 8.77
C ASP A 97 -6.38 4.44 10.18
N GLU A 98 -6.67 5.63 10.71
CA GLU A 98 -7.01 5.81 12.13
C GLU A 98 -8.52 5.65 12.41
N THR A 99 -9.39 5.98 11.45
CA THR A 99 -10.84 5.98 11.68
C THR A 99 -11.54 4.70 11.22
N ALA A 100 -12.68 4.36 11.83
CA ALA A 100 -13.50 3.22 11.40
C ALA A 100 -14.08 3.43 9.99
N GLU A 101 -14.56 4.65 9.71
CA GLU A 101 -15.03 5.05 8.38
C GLU A 101 -13.94 4.94 7.33
N GLY A 102 -12.72 5.39 7.66
CA GLY A 102 -11.55 5.26 6.79
C GLY A 102 -11.25 3.81 6.45
N ARG A 103 -11.26 2.93 7.46
CA ARG A 103 -11.06 1.49 7.26
C ARG A 103 -12.16 0.85 6.39
N ALA A 104 -13.42 1.23 6.58
CA ALA A 104 -14.52 0.77 5.74
C ALA A 104 -14.34 1.24 4.28
N TRP A 105 -14.03 2.53 4.09
CA TRP A 105 -13.73 3.09 2.77
C TRP A 105 -12.58 2.37 2.07
N LYS A 106 -11.51 1.98 2.79
CA LYS A 106 -10.40 1.21 2.20
C LYS A 106 -10.86 -0.14 1.65
N VAL A 107 -11.78 -0.82 2.33
CA VAL A 107 -12.36 -2.10 1.88
C VAL A 107 -13.17 -1.89 0.61
N ASP A 108 -14.09 -0.91 0.61
CA ASP A 108 -14.96 -0.62 -0.53
C ASP A 108 -14.14 -0.18 -1.74
N LYS A 109 -13.18 0.73 -1.53
CA LYS A 109 -12.32 1.26 -2.59
C LYS A 109 -11.38 0.18 -3.14
N GLN A 110 -10.90 -0.74 -2.30
CA GLN A 110 -10.14 -1.89 -2.79
C GLN A 110 -11.00 -2.79 -3.69
N ALA A 111 -12.25 -3.06 -3.29
CA ALA A 111 -13.16 -3.88 -4.10
C ALA A 111 -13.45 -3.21 -5.46
N GLU A 112 -13.69 -1.89 -5.47
CA GLU A 112 -13.84 -1.09 -6.68
C GLU A 112 -12.62 -1.23 -7.60
N LEU A 113 -11.41 -1.00 -7.06
CA LEU A 113 -10.18 -1.09 -7.85
C LEU A 113 -9.89 -2.52 -8.31
N PHE A 114 -10.21 -3.52 -7.49
CA PHE A 114 -10.06 -4.93 -7.87
C PHE A 114 -10.91 -5.22 -9.10
N ILE A 115 -12.18 -4.81 -9.11
CA ILE A 115 -13.06 -4.95 -10.28
C ILE A 115 -12.49 -4.18 -11.47
N TYR A 116 -12.10 -2.92 -11.29
CA TYR A 116 -11.51 -2.08 -12.35
C TYR A 116 -10.31 -2.76 -13.04
N TYR A 117 -9.39 -3.36 -12.27
CA TYR A 117 -8.20 -4.00 -12.83
C TYR A 117 -8.39 -5.45 -13.28
N THR A 118 -9.44 -6.14 -12.84
CA THR A 118 -9.66 -7.57 -13.16
C THR A 118 -10.73 -7.81 -14.19
N VAL A 119 -11.69 -6.90 -14.37
CA VAL A 119 -12.76 -7.02 -15.38
C VAL A 119 -13.07 -5.72 -16.12
N GLY A 120 -12.61 -4.57 -15.61
CA GLY A 120 -12.86 -3.26 -16.20
C GLY A 120 -11.75 -2.76 -17.12
N GLU A 121 -11.86 -1.49 -17.51
CA GLU A 121 -10.91 -0.78 -18.39
C GLU A 121 -9.47 -0.74 -17.83
N GLY A 122 -9.32 -0.87 -16.51
CA GLY A 122 -8.02 -0.95 -15.86
C GLY A 122 -7.15 -2.11 -16.31
N GLN A 123 -7.74 -3.17 -16.87
CA GLN A 123 -7.01 -4.27 -17.50
C GLN A 123 -6.08 -3.79 -18.63
N GLU A 124 -6.43 -2.72 -19.35
CA GLU A 124 -5.61 -2.20 -20.44
C GLU A 124 -4.31 -1.58 -19.94
N HIS A 125 -4.36 -0.99 -18.74
CA HIS A 125 -3.22 -0.37 -18.07
C HIS A 125 -2.42 -1.37 -17.23
N TRP A 126 -3.05 -2.45 -16.78
CA TRP A 126 -2.45 -3.44 -15.89
C TRP A 126 -2.50 -4.86 -16.48
N LYS A 127 -1.53 -5.16 -17.38
CA LYS A 127 -1.24 -6.51 -17.90
C LYS A 127 0.07 -7.04 -17.34
#